data_AF-A0A3L8DAE5-F1
#
_entry.id   AF-A0A3L8DAE5-F1
#
_cell.length_a   1.000
_cell.length_b   1.000
_cell.length_c   1.000
_cell.angle_alpha   90.00
_cell.angle_beta   90.00
_cell.angle_gamma   90.00
#
_symmetry.space_group_name_H-M   'P 1'
#
loop_
_entity.id
_entity.type
_entity.pdbx_description
1 polymer ?
#
loop_
_entity_poly.entity_id
_entity_poly.type
_entity_poly.pdbx_seq_one_letter_code
_entity_poly.pdbx_strand_id
1 'polypeptide(L)'
;MYRRYNLYLFLTQALLALYFAKADPLGKLGESILIDSQDLSKEETSRQEMADVLSIGQYFQDIFSEHLEPLKIEFGHVYENPSEWEQKFERKDFDNNRYSGKVIISSFKVNLIE
;
A
#
# COMPACT_ATOMS: atom_id res chain seq x y z
N MET A 1 34.08 -11.62 3.33
CA MET A 1 33.24 -10.65 4.07
C MET A 1 31.75 -11.04 4.21
N TYR A 2 31.25 -12.11 3.55
CA TYR A 2 29.83 -12.50 3.56
C TYR A 2 29.29 -13.19 4.84
N ARG A 3 30.19 -13.71 5.69
CA ARG A 3 29.82 -14.58 6.82
C ARG A 3 29.31 -13.82 8.06
N ARG A 4 29.62 -12.52 8.17
CA ARG A 4 29.22 -11.67 9.32
C ARG A 4 27.79 -11.13 9.19
N TYR A 5 27.37 -10.74 7.98
CA TYR A 5 26.03 -10.20 7.73
C TYR A 5 24.90 -11.23 7.94
N ASN A 6 25.15 -12.50 7.61
CA ASN A 6 24.21 -13.58 7.87
C ASN A 6 23.95 -13.76 9.37
N LEU A 7 24.97 -13.62 10.23
CA LEU A 7 24.81 -13.79 11.67
C LEU A 7 23.92 -12.69 12.28
N TYR A 8 24.07 -11.45 11.84
CA TYR A 8 23.23 -10.34 12.29
C TYR A 8 21.77 -10.53 11.86
N LEU A 9 21.53 -11.04 10.66
CA LEU A 9 20.18 -11.32 10.17
C LEU A 9 19.49 -12.44 10.97
N PHE A 10 20.24 -13.49 11.33
CA PHE A 10 19.72 -14.56 12.20
C PHE A 10 19.43 -14.04 13.62
N LEU A 11 20.27 -13.17 14.16
CA LEU A 11 20.07 -12.58 15.49
C LEU A 11 18.83 -11.69 15.55
N THR A 12 18.57 -10.88 14.50
CA THR A 12 17.37 -10.02 14.47
C THR A 12 16.09 -10.83 14.32
N GLN A 13 16.07 -11.87 13.49
CA GLN A 13 14.91 -12.78 13.38
C GLN A 13 14.63 -13.52 14.69
N ALA A 14 15.66 -13.99 15.39
CA ALA A 14 15.48 -14.68 16.67
C ALA A 14 14.91 -13.76 17.77
N LEU A 15 15.36 -12.50 17.82
CA LEU A 15 14.83 -11.51 18.76
C LEU A 15 13.35 -11.18 18.51
N LEU A 16 12.96 -11.08 17.24
CA LEU A 16 11.57 -10.81 16.86
C LEU A 16 10.66 -11.99 17.25
N ALA A 17 11.08 -13.23 16.98
CA ALA A 17 10.34 -14.42 17.36
C ALA A 17 10.16 -14.55 18.89
N LEU A 18 11.18 -14.19 19.67
CA LEU A 18 11.12 -14.20 21.13
C LEU A 18 10.16 -13.13 21.67
N TYR A 19 10.08 -11.97 21.01
CA TYR A 19 9.11 -10.93 21.36
C TYR A 19 7.67 -11.41 21.14
N PHE A 20 7.40 -12.04 19.99
CA PHE A 20 6.07 -12.60 19.68
C PHE A 20 5.68 -13.80 20.55
N ALA A 21 6.64 -14.60 21.02
CA ALA A 21 6.35 -15.69 21.96
C ALA A 21 6.04 -15.20 23.38
N LYS A 22 6.48 -13.97 23.73
CA LYS A 22 6.26 -13.37 25.05
C LYS A 22 5.00 -12.51 25.10
N ALA A 23 4.59 -11.95 23.95
CA ALA A 23 3.27 -11.39 23.79
C ALA A 23 2.29 -12.56 23.60
N ASP A 24 1.23 -12.65 24.40
CA ASP A 24 0.15 -13.60 24.19
C ASP A 24 -1.02 -12.83 23.52
N PRO A 25 -0.96 -12.58 22.19
CA PRO A 25 -1.92 -11.73 21.50
C PRO A 25 -3.33 -12.33 21.45
N LEU A 26 -3.47 -13.64 21.74
CA LEU A 26 -4.73 -14.37 21.62
C LEU A 26 -5.63 -14.15 22.85
N GLY A 27 -5.06 -14.03 24.05
CA GLY A 27 -5.83 -13.81 25.28
C GLY A 27 -6.52 -12.44 25.34
N LYS A 28 -5.95 -11.44 24.66
CA LYS A 28 -6.46 -10.06 24.63
C LYS A 28 -7.58 -9.82 23.62
N LEU A 29 -7.85 -10.79 22.74
CA LEU A 29 -8.88 -10.72 21.70
C LEU A 29 -10.26 -11.24 22.19
N GLY A 30 -10.27 -12.05 23.27
CA GLY A 30 -11.49 -12.69 23.77
C GLY A 30 -12.41 -11.78 24.59
N GLU A 31 -11.86 -10.79 25.30
CA GLU A 31 -12.66 -9.88 26.13
C GLU A 31 -13.38 -8.79 25.31
N SER A 32 -12.93 -8.49 24.09
CA SER A 32 -13.54 -7.45 23.24
C SER A 32 -14.81 -7.90 22.52
N ILE A 33 -15.14 -9.20 22.52
CA ILE A 33 -16.26 -9.77 21.74
C ILE A 33 -17.60 -9.69 22.53
N LEU A 34 -17.58 -9.53 23.85
CA LEU A 34 -18.79 -9.62 24.69
C LEU A 34 -19.60 -8.31 24.82
N ILE A 35 -19.15 -7.20 24.22
CA ILE A 35 -19.82 -5.88 24.31
C ILE A 35 -20.69 -5.59 23.07
N ASP A 36 -20.79 -6.53 22.12
CA ASP A 36 -21.35 -6.30 20.77
C ASP A 36 -22.90 -6.30 20.68
N SER A 37 -23.62 -6.18 21.79
CA SER A 37 -25.11 -6.22 21.78
C SER A 37 -25.77 -4.85 21.60
N GLN A 38 -25.01 -3.80 21.33
CA GLN A 38 -25.52 -2.44 21.07
C GLN A 38 -25.17 -1.88 19.67
N ASP A 39 -24.54 -2.66 18.79
CA ASP A 39 -23.85 -2.12 17.59
C ASP A 39 -24.64 -2.20 16.27
N LEU A 40 -25.92 -2.55 16.29
CA LEU A 40 -26.74 -2.67 15.08
C LEU A 40 -26.97 -1.33 14.35
N SER A 41 -26.88 -0.18 15.02
CA SER A 41 -27.05 1.13 14.38
C SER A 41 -25.78 1.69 13.74
N LYS A 42 -24.60 1.20 14.14
CA LYS A 42 -23.30 1.61 13.57
C LYS A 42 -22.95 0.81 12.32
N GLU A 43 -23.40 -0.44 12.24
CA GLU A 43 -23.16 -1.30 11.08
C GLU A 43 -23.94 -0.87 9.83
N GLU A 44 -25.12 -0.25 9.99
CA GLU A 44 -25.86 0.34 8.86
C GLU A 44 -25.19 1.63 8.35
N THR A 45 -24.60 2.41 9.26
CA THR A 45 -23.87 3.64 8.91
C THR A 45 -22.54 3.30 8.22
N SER A 46 -21.82 2.27 8.69
CA SER A 46 -20.59 1.80 8.07
C SER A 46 -20.83 1.13 6.71
N ARG A 47 -21.94 0.41 6.54
CA ARG A 47 -22.34 -0.15 5.23
C ARG A 47 -22.71 0.93 4.25
N GLN A 48 -23.38 1.99 4.69
CA GLN A 48 -23.73 3.13 3.84
C GLN A 48 -22.48 3.93 3.44
N GLU A 49 -21.55 4.18 4.37
CA GLU A 49 -20.24 4.79 4.07
C GLU A 49 -19.40 3.91 3.12
N MET A 50 -19.37 2.59 3.33
CA MET A 50 -18.67 1.67 2.42
C MET A 50 -19.32 1.62 1.04
N ALA A 51 -20.65 1.65 0.96
CA ALA A 51 -21.37 1.72 -0.31
C ALA A 51 -21.13 3.05 -1.03
N ASP A 52 -21.03 4.15 -0.28
CA ASP A 52 -20.67 5.47 -0.82
C ASP A 52 -19.23 5.44 -1.33
N VAL A 53 -18.27 4.92 -0.56
CA VAL A 53 -16.87 4.71 -0.97
C VAL A 53 -16.73 3.79 -2.19
N LEU A 54 -17.59 2.78 -2.33
CA LEU A 54 -17.65 1.92 -3.52
C LEU A 54 -18.34 2.59 -4.71
N SER A 55 -19.21 3.58 -4.48
CA SER A 55 -19.88 4.39 -5.52
C SER A 55 -19.00 5.52 -6.04
N ILE A 56 -18.04 5.97 -5.23
CA ILE A 56 -16.92 6.80 -5.65
C ILE A 56 -16.02 5.89 -6.51
N GLY A 57 -16.34 5.75 -7.81
CA GLY A 57 -15.52 5.23 -8.91
C GLY A 57 -14.64 3.99 -8.68
N GLN A 58 -14.69 3.00 -9.58
CA GLN A 58 -13.64 1.97 -9.59
C GLN A 58 -12.28 2.63 -9.86
N TYR A 59 -11.47 2.77 -8.81
CA TYR A 59 -10.12 3.29 -8.90
C TYR A 59 -9.15 2.13 -9.14
N PHE A 60 -8.30 2.27 -10.14
CA PHE A 60 -7.22 1.32 -10.39
C PHE A 60 -5.90 1.99 -10.07
N GLN A 61 -5.10 1.31 -9.25
CA GLN A 61 -3.74 1.71 -8.96
C GLN A 61 -2.80 0.55 -9.27
N ASP A 62 -1.84 0.78 -10.15
CA ASP A 62 -0.75 -0.16 -10.43
C ASP A 62 0.58 0.47 -10.03
N ILE A 63 1.46 -0.33 -9.42
CA ILE A 63 2.77 0.09 -8.94
C ILE A 63 3.79 -0.93 -9.43
N PHE A 64 4.81 -0.46 -10.15
CA PHE A 64 5.94 -1.28 -10.53
C PHE A 64 7.26 -0.63 -10.09
N SER A 65 8.23 -1.49 -9.81
CA SER A 65 9.61 -1.08 -9.53
C SER A 65 10.58 -2.02 -10.24
N GLU A 66 11.50 -1.46 -11.00
CA GLU A 66 12.54 -2.21 -11.71
C GLU A 66 13.92 -1.73 -11.29
N HIS A 67 14.86 -2.68 -11.16
CA HIS A 67 16.26 -2.40 -10.89
C HIS A 67 17.06 -2.71 -12.16
N LEU A 68 17.33 -1.68 -12.97
CA LEU A 68 18.09 -1.83 -14.22
C LEU A 68 19.56 -2.17 -13.93
N GLU A 69 20.09 -1.62 -12.84
CA GLU A 69 21.42 -1.90 -12.27
C GLU A 69 21.31 -1.83 -10.74
N PRO A 70 22.27 -2.38 -9.96
CA PRO A 70 22.19 -2.39 -8.50
C PRO A 70 21.95 -1.02 -7.84
N LEU A 71 22.34 0.06 -8.52
CA LEU A 71 22.26 1.44 -8.06
C LEU A 71 21.40 2.33 -8.97
N LYS A 72 20.63 1.72 -9.89
CA LYS A 72 19.67 2.42 -10.74
C LYS A 72 18.29 1.81 -10.54
N ILE A 73 17.40 2.58 -9.94
CA ILE A 73 16.03 2.16 -9.64
C ILE A 73 15.06 3.01 -10.45
N GLU A 74 14.09 2.33 -11.07
CA GLU A 74 12.96 2.95 -11.73
C GLU A 74 11.67 2.56 -11.02
N PHE A 75 10.83 3.55 -10.76
CA PHE A 75 9.51 3.39 -10.17
C PHE A 75 8.50 3.94 -11.16
N GLY A 76 7.39 3.24 -11.33
CA GLY A 76 6.24 3.83 -11.99
C GLY A 76 4.97 3.50 -11.24
N HIS A 77 4.05 4.46 -11.26
CA HIS A 77 2.70 4.25 -10.79
C HIS A 77 1.70 4.75 -11.82
N VAL A 78 0.58 4.05 -11.90
CA VAL A 78 -0.60 4.45 -12.66
C VAL A 78 -1.75 4.57 -11.68
N TYR A 79 -2.50 5.66 -11.77
CA TYR A 79 -3.73 5.91 -11.03
C TYR A 79 -4.82 6.27 -12.03
N GLU A 80 -5.92 5.52 -12.01
CA GLU A 80 -7.07 5.74 -12.89
C GLU A 80 -8.32 5.99 -12.06
N ASN A 81 -9.09 6.98 -12.49
CA ASN A 81 -10.45 7.20 -12.04
C ASN A 81 -11.38 7.41 -13.25
N PRO A 82 -12.71 7.40 -13.07
CA PRO A 82 -13.65 7.52 -14.19
C PRO A 82 -13.52 8.78 -15.07
N SER A 83 -12.81 9.82 -14.61
CA SER A 83 -12.68 11.11 -15.29
C SER A 83 -11.26 11.42 -15.77
N GLU A 84 -10.24 10.81 -15.18
CA GLU A 84 -8.84 11.08 -15.47
C GLU A 84 -7.96 9.87 -15.14
N TRP A 85 -6.78 9.86 -15.75
CA TRP A 85 -5.70 8.99 -15.33
C TRP A 85 -4.40 9.80 -15.17
N GLU A 86 -3.61 9.38 -14.20
CA GLU A 86 -2.28 9.89 -13.90
C GLU A 86 -1.27 8.76 -14.00
N GLN A 87 -0.14 9.01 -14.64
CA GLN A 87 1.01 8.12 -14.60
C GLN A 87 2.26 8.89 -14.19
N LYS A 88 2.92 8.42 -13.13
CA LYS A 88 4.22 8.97 -12.71
C LYS A 88 5.32 7.95 -12.95
N PHE A 89 6.44 8.45 -13.44
CA PHE A 89 7.69 7.71 -13.58
C PHE A 89 8.76 8.43 -12.77
N GLU A 90 9.51 7.69 -11.96
CA GLU A 90 10.66 8.18 -11.23
C GLU A 90 11.86 7.28 -11.48
N ARG A 91 13.01 7.88 -11.76
CA ARG A 91 14.28 7.18 -11.90
C ARG A 91 15.31 7.79 -10.97
N LYS A 92 16.00 6.94 -10.22
CA LYS A 92 17.07 7.29 -9.30
C LYS A 92 18.33 6.55 -9.73
N ASP A 93 19.36 7.30 -10.06
CA ASP A 93 20.71 6.83 -10.33
C ASP A 93 21.60 7.28 -9.17
N PHE A 94 21.90 6.34 -8.26
CA PHE A 94 22.68 6.63 -7.05
C PHE A 94 24.16 6.83 -7.35
N ASP A 95 24.69 6.24 -8.43
CA ASP A 95 26.10 6.39 -8.82
C ASP A 95 26.41 7.82 -9.26
N ASN A 96 25.50 8.39 -10.05
CA ASN A 96 25.65 9.75 -10.58
C ASN A 96 24.90 10.81 -9.76
N ASN A 97 24.30 10.42 -8.62
CA ASN A 97 23.43 11.26 -7.80
C ASN A 97 22.37 12.01 -8.62
N ARG A 98 21.80 11.31 -9.62
CA ARG A 98 20.85 11.89 -10.57
C ARG A 98 19.45 11.36 -10.31
N TYR A 99 18.51 12.28 -10.24
CA TYR A 99 17.10 12.00 -10.04
C TYR A 99 16.32 12.62 -11.20
N SER A 100 15.42 11.86 -11.79
CA SER A 100 14.53 12.34 -12.84
C SER A 100 13.14 11.77 -12.64
N GLY A 101 12.12 12.57 -12.91
CA GLY A 101 10.75 12.11 -12.91
C GLY A 101 9.95 12.72 -14.04
N LYS A 102 8.85 12.07 -14.40
CA LYS A 102 7.87 12.56 -15.36
C LYS A 102 6.47 12.21 -14.88
N VAL A 103 5.57 13.17 -14.94
CA VAL A 103 4.14 12.99 -14.67
C VAL A 103 3.37 13.20 -15.98
N ILE A 104 2.46 12.28 -16.28
CA ILE A 104 1.53 12.36 -17.41
C ILE A 104 0.13 12.36 -16.82
N ILE A 105 -0.68 13.35 -17.19
CA ILE A 105 -2.08 13.47 -16.76
C ILE A 105 -2.93 13.54 -18.02
N SER A 106 -4.02 12.79 -18.06
CA SER A 106 -4.99 12.89 -19.15
C SER A 106 -6.41 12.74 -18.61
N SER A 107 -7.30 13.58 -19.13
CA SER A 107 -8.71 13.61 -18.76
C SER A 107 -9.57 13.09 -19.89
N PHE A 108 -10.62 12.34 -19.54
CA PHE A 108 -11.62 11.86 -20.48
C PHE A 108 -12.78 12.85 -20.53
N LYS A 109 -13.13 13.33 -21.73
CA LYS A 109 -14.41 14.03 -21.94
C LYS A 109 -15.42 13.00 -22.43
N VAL A 110 -16.37 12.64 -21.57
CA VAL A 110 -17.54 11.88 -21.99
C VAL A 110 -18.46 12.84 -22.72
N ASN A 111 -18.47 12.79 -24.05
CA ASN A 111 -19.50 13.46 -24.83
C ASN A 111 -20.76 12.58 -24.75
N LEU A 112 -21.77 13.06 -24.02
CA LEU A 112 -23.12 12.52 -24.15
C LEU A 112 -23.61 12.83 -25.56
N ILE A 113 -23.73 11.80 -26.38
CA ILE A 113 -24.44 11.87 -27.66
C ILE A 113 -25.93 11.78 -27.28
N GLU A 114 -26.63 12.91 -27.38
CA GLU A 114 -28.11 12.99 -27.33
C GLU A 114 -28.74 12.41 -28.60
#